data_AF-A0A5J6DTW6-F1
#
_entry.id   AF-A0A5J6DTW6-F1
#
_cell.length_a   1.000
_cell.length_b   1.000
_cell.length_c   1.000
_cell.angle_alpha   90.00
_cell.angle_beta   90.00
_cell.angle_gamma   90.00
#
_symmetry.space_group_name_H-M   'P 1'
#
loop_
_entity.id
_entity.type
_entity.pdbx_description
1 polymer ?
#
loop_
_entity_poly.entity_id
_entity_poly.type
_entity_poly.pdbx_seq_one_letter_code
_entity_poly.pdbx_strand_id
1 'polypeptide(L)'
;MLFSPLEQFSIISLIPLRIGNLYLSFTNSSLFLLLTTGLVFLLFKLVSQNGGFVVPSRWQSLVEMIYEFVVSLVEEQIGGKGRKYFPLIFTTFVFLLFTNLIGMIPYSFTATSHLAVTFGLSVSLFIGVTIVGFQIHGLHFFSFLLPKGAPLALAPLLVVLELISYCFRAVSLGVRLFANMMAGHTLVKILSGFAWTMLSVGGILAVASVVPFGVVFALIGLEIGVACLQAYVFTILTCIYLNDAINLH
;
A
#
# COMPACT_ATOMS: atom_id res chain seq x y z
N MET A 1 9.55 -23.87 18.18
CA MET A 1 10.09 -22.68 17.51
C MET A 1 9.04 -21.58 17.57
N LEU A 2 8.97 -20.86 18.70
CA LEU A 2 7.91 -19.91 19.04
C LEU A 2 8.47 -18.76 19.91
N PHE A 3 9.75 -18.42 19.73
CA PHE A 3 10.47 -17.53 20.65
C PHE A 3 10.40 -16.05 20.27
N SER A 4 10.02 -15.70 19.03
CA SER A 4 9.82 -14.29 18.67
C SER A 4 8.62 -14.07 17.73
N PRO A 5 7.74 -13.09 18.01
CA PRO A 5 6.60 -12.77 17.13
C PRO A 5 7.03 -12.27 15.74
N LEU A 6 8.28 -11.83 15.60
CA LEU A 6 8.89 -11.31 14.36
C LEU A 6 9.38 -12.40 13.39
N GLU A 7 9.50 -13.67 13.83
CA GLU A 7 9.92 -14.79 12.96
C GLU A 7 9.05 -14.95 11.70
N GLN A 8 7.80 -14.48 11.75
CA GLN A 8 6.88 -14.52 10.60
C GLN A 8 7.34 -13.70 9.41
N PHE A 9 8.16 -12.68 9.65
CA PHE A 9 8.70 -11.82 8.62
C PHE A 9 10.06 -12.31 8.12
N SER A 10 10.50 -13.51 8.54
CA SER A 10 11.74 -14.09 8.07
C SER A 10 11.64 -14.49 6.59
N ILE A 11 12.61 -14.00 5.81
CA ILE A 11 12.69 -14.30 4.38
C ILE A 11 13.40 -15.64 4.23
N ILE A 12 12.62 -16.68 3.88
CA ILE A 12 13.16 -18.01 3.57
C ILE A 12 13.34 -18.10 2.06
N SER A 13 14.53 -18.53 1.63
CA SER A 13 14.80 -18.86 0.22
C SER A 13 14.24 -20.25 -0.09
N LEU A 14 13.25 -20.31 -0.98
CA LEU A 14 12.66 -21.55 -1.49
C LEU A 14 13.51 -22.17 -2.60
N ILE A 15 14.01 -21.35 -3.53
CA ILE A 15 14.86 -21.80 -4.65
C ILE A 15 16.05 -20.84 -4.76
N PRO A 16 17.25 -21.23 -4.28
CA PRO A 16 18.42 -20.39 -4.40
C PRO A 16 18.96 -20.42 -5.84
N LEU A 17 18.68 -19.38 -6.63
CA LEU A 17 19.31 -19.18 -7.93
C LEU A 17 20.46 -18.19 -7.77
N ARG A 18 21.69 -18.64 -8.03
CA ARG A 18 22.86 -17.75 -8.11
C ARG A 18 23.23 -17.56 -9.58
N ILE A 19 23.08 -16.33 -10.08
CA ILE A 19 23.56 -15.94 -11.41
C ILE A 19 24.77 -15.02 -11.18
N GLY A 20 25.97 -15.60 -11.24
CA GLY A 20 27.22 -14.87 -10.97
C GLY A 20 27.30 -14.32 -9.54
N ASN A 21 27.60 -13.02 -9.40
CA ASN A 21 27.66 -12.32 -8.10
C ASN A 21 26.28 -11.84 -7.60
N LEU A 22 25.21 -12.07 -8.37
CA LEU A 22 23.85 -11.68 -8.01
C LEU A 22 23.11 -12.87 -7.37
N TYR A 23 22.70 -12.67 -6.12
CA TYR A 23 21.86 -13.61 -5.38
C TYR A 23 20.39 -13.39 -5.77
N LEU A 24 19.94 -14.05 -6.83
CA LEU A 24 18.54 -14.02 -7.29
C LEU A 24 17.75 -15.21 -6.72
N SER A 25 17.77 -15.38 -5.40
CA SER A 25 17.01 -16.46 -4.76
C SER A 25 15.51 -16.20 -4.83
N PHE A 26 14.73 -17.20 -5.24
CA PHE A 26 13.28 -17.21 -5.08
C PHE A 26 12.96 -17.39 -3.60
N THR A 27 12.35 -16.37 -2.99
CA THR A 27 12.01 -16.31 -1.57
C THR A 27 10.50 -16.39 -1.37
N ASN A 28 10.06 -16.60 -0.11
CA ASN A 28 8.65 -16.49 0.26
C ASN A 28 8.04 -15.16 -0.23
N SER A 29 8.74 -14.04 -0.01
CA SER A 29 8.30 -12.72 -0.46
C SER A 29 8.03 -12.68 -1.98
N SER A 30 8.94 -13.23 -2.80
CA SER A 30 8.73 -13.28 -4.26
C SER A 30 7.59 -14.20 -4.66
N LEU A 31 7.35 -15.30 -3.93
CA LEU A 31 6.23 -16.20 -4.19
C LEU A 31 4.90 -15.47 -3.94
N PHE A 32 4.75 -14.79 -2.81
CA PHE A 32 3.50 -14.10 -2.48
C PHE A 32 3.25 -12.88 -3.38
N LEU A 33 4.30 -12.17 -3.81
CA LEU A 33 4.18 -11.13 -4.84
C LEU A 33 3.74 -11.70 -6.20
N LEU A 34 4.31 -12.84 -6.61
CA LEU A 34 3.91 -13.52 -7.84
C LEU A 34 2.47 -14.04 -7.74
N LEU A 35 2.07 -14.60 -6.61
CA LEU A 35 0.70 -15.03 -6.36
C LEU A 35 -0.28 -13.84 -6.43
N THR A 36 0.09 -12.71 -5.84
CA THR A 36 -0.75 -11.51 -5.83
C THR A 36 -0.93 -10.96 -7.24
N THR A 37 0.17 -10.76 -7.97
CA THR A 37 0.12 -10.29 -9.36
C THR A 37 -0.58 -11.29 -10.29
N GLY A 38 -0.37 -12.59 -10.09
CA GLY A 38 -1.06 -13.65 -10.81
C GLY A 38 -2.57 -13.68 -10.53
N LEU A 39 -3.00 -13.47 -9.28
CA LEU A 39 -4.41 -13.41 -8.90
C LEU A 39 -5.08 -12.19 -9.51
N VAL A 40 -4.43 -11.02 -9.43
CA VAL A 40 -4.90 -9.79 -10.10
C VAL A 40 -5.04 -10.05 -11.61
N PHE A 41 -4.00 -10.57 -12.27
CA PHE A 41 -4.04 -10.87 -13.69
C PHE A 41 -5.16 -11.86 -14.04
N LEU A 42 -5.37 -12.89 -13.23
CA LEU A 42 -6.44 -13.87 -13.43
C LEU A 42 -7.81 -13.24 -13.27
N LEU A 43 -8.03 -12.38 -12.28
CA LEU A 43 -9.29 -11.63 -12.12
C LEU A 43 -9.57 -10.77 -13.35
N PHE A 44 -8.60 -9.98 -13.80
CA PHE A 44 -8.77 -9.18 -15.02
C PHE A 44 -8.98 -10.03 -16.27
N LYS A 45 -8.31 -11.17 -16.38
CA LYS A 45 -8.49 -12.10 -17.50
C LYS A 45 -9.89 -12.73 -17.48
N LEU A 46 -10.40 -13.13 -16.32
CA LEU A 46 -11.75 -13.66 -16.18
C LEU A 46 -12.80 -12.61 -16.56
N VAL A 47 -12.60 -11.36 -16.15
CA VAL A 47 -13.49 -10.26 -16.53
C VAL A 47 -13.32 -9.89 -18.01
N SER A 48 -12.12 -9.91 -18.59
CA SER A 48 -11.92 -9.52 -19.99
C SER A 48 -12.29 -10.61 -21.00
N GLN A 49 -12.11 -11.90 -20.68
CA GLN A 49 -12.40 -13.01 -21.59
C GLN A 49 -13.84 -13.50 -21.48
N ASN A 50 -14.42 -13.46 -20.27
CA ASN A 50 -15.78 -13.92 -19.99
C ASN A 50 -16.73 -12.79 -19.57
N GLY A 51 -16.27 -11.54 -19.47
CA GLY A 51 -17.07 -10.38 -19.06
C GLY A 51 -17.16 -9.36 -20.18
N GLY A 52 -18.24 -9.47 -20.94
CA GLY A 52 -18.71 -8.47 -21.90
C GLY A 52 -20.23 -8.54 -22.02
N PHE A 53 -20.88 -9.16 -21.04
CA PHE A 53 -22.32 -9.34 -21.02
C PHE A 53 -22.97 -8.03 -20.58
N VAL A 54 -24.05 -7.65 -21.28
CA VAL A 54 -24.87 -6.47 -20.94
C VAL A 54 -25.45 -6.57 -19.53
N VAL A 55 -25.65 -7.80 -19.01
CA VAL A 55 -25.90 -8.06 -17.59
C VAL A 55 -24.61 -8.57 -16.96
N PRO A 56 -23.99 -7.82 -16.04
CA PRO A 56 -22.69 -8.18 -15.49
C PRO A 56 -22.79 -9.41 -14.60
N SER A 57 -21.78 -10.29 -14.69
CA SER A 57 -21.62 -11.40 -13.75
C SER A 57 -21.14 -10.89 -12.39
N ARG A 58 -21.33 -11.67 -11.30
CA ARG A 58 -20.94 -11.27 -9.93
C ARG A 58 -19.47 -10.83 -9.83
N TRP A 59 -18.57 -11.48 -10.56
CA TRP A 59 -17.14 -11.16 -10.60
C TRP A 59 -16.84 -9.92 -11.45
N GLN A 60 -17.58 -9.74 -12.55
CA GLN A 60 -17.50 -8.54 -13.37
C GLN A 60 -17.95 -7.31 -12.58
N SER A 61 -19.06 -7.38 -11.85
CA SER A 61 -19.54 -6.28 -11.01
C SER A 61 -18.54 -5.85 -9.94
N LEU A 62 -17.78 -6.79 -9.36
CA LEU A 62 -16.75 -6.46 -8.37
C LEU A 62 -15.62 -5.65 -9.02
N VAL A 63 -15.13 -6.08 -10.18
CA VAL A 63 -14.04 -5.39 -10.89
C VAL A 63 -14.50 -4.04 -11.45
N GLU A 64 -15.73 -3.97 -11.97
CA GLU A 64 -16.35 -2.72 -12.43
C GLU A 64 -16.51 -1.73 -11.27
N MET A 65 -16.96 -2.18 -10.09
CA MET A 65 -17.05 -1.32 -8.90
C MET A 65 -15.68 -0.76 -8.48
N ILE A 66 -14.62 -1.58 -8.51
CA ILE A 66 -13.26 -1.12 -8.24
C ILE A 66 -12.81 -0.11 -9.30
N TYR A 67 -13.11 -0.37 -10.57
CA TYR A 67 -12.76 0.52 -11.68
C TYR A 67 -13.47 1.87 -11.56
N GLU A 68 -14.79 1.87 -11.39
CA GLU A 68 -15.59 3.09 -11.22
C GLU A 68 -15.13 3.89 -10.00
N PHE A 69 -14.83 3.21 -8.89
CA PHE A 69 -14.30 3.87 -7.69
C PHE A 69 -12.97 4.59 -7.94
N VAL A 70 -12.05 3.97 -8.68
CA VAL A 70 -10.77 4.63 -9.01
C VAL A 70 -10.99 5.74 -10.03
N VAL A 71 -11.89 5.56 -11.01
CA VAL A 71 -12.22 6.61 -11.99
C VAL A 71 -12.77 7.84 -11.29
N SER A 72 -13.78 7.67 -10.42
CA SER A 72 -14.38 8.78 -9.69
C SER A 72 -13.35 9.48 -8.82
N LEU A 73 -12.48 8.73 -8.14
CA LEU A 73 -11.39 9.28 -7.35
C LEU A 73 -10.41 10.12 -8.18
N VAL A 74 -10.04 9.66 -9.39
CA VAL A 74 -9.15 10.41 -10.27
C VAL A 74 -9.83 11.67 -10.81
N GLU A 75 -11.10 11.58 -11.19
CA GLU A 75 -11.86 12.71 -11.73
C GLU A 75 -12.13 13.78 -10.67
N GLU A 76 -12.45 13.40 -9.44
CA GLU A 76 -12.66 14.33 -8.32
C GLU A 76 -11.36 15.04 -7.92
N GLN A 77 -10.22 14.34 -7.92
CA GLN A 77 -8.97 14.90 -7.43
C GLN A 77 -8.16 15.64 -8.50
N ILE A 78 -8.09 15.13 -9.74
CA ILE A 78 -7.23 15.68 -10.82
C ILE A 78 -8.05 16.37 -11.92
N GLY A 79 -9.34 16.03 -12.04
CA GLY A 79 -10.19 16.49 -13.13
C GLY A 79 -9.89 15.80 -14.47
N GLY A 80 -10.44 16.35 -15.57
CA GLY A 80 -10.37 15.72 -16.90
C GLY A 80 -8.94 15.48 -17.44
N LYS A 81 -7.94 16.23 -16.98
CA LYS A 81 -6.52 16.02 -17.35
C LYS A 81 -5.93 14.74 -16.72
N GLY A 82 -6.55 14.21 -15.67
CA GLY A 82 -6.10 13.02 -14.94
C GLY A 82 -6.25 11.70 -15.71
N ARG A 83 -7.08 11.68 -16.77
CA ARG A 83 -7.35 10.45 -17.55
C ARG A 83 -6.10 9.82 -18.16
N LYS A 84 -5.07 10.61 -18.50
CA LYS A 84 -3.79 10.09 -19.01
C LYS A 84 -3.03 9.26 -17.97
N TYR A 85 -3.18 9.60 -16.69
CA TYR A 85 -2.46 8.96 -15.58
C TYR A 85 -3.30 7.91 -14.86
N PHE A 86 -4.56 7.76 -15.24
CA PHE A 86 -5.47 6.76 -14.68
C PHE A 86 -4.88 5.34 -14.63
N PRO A 87 -4.21 4.80 -15.68
CA PRO A 87 -3.67 3.44 -15.62
C PRO A 87 -2.62 3.24 -14.51
N LEU A 88 -1.81 4.26 -14.22
CA LEU A 88 -0.81 4.22 -13.15
C LEU A 88 -1.49 4.18 -11.77
N ILE A 89 -2.49 5.03 -11.57
CA ILE A 89 -3.23 5.15 -10.31
C ILE A 89 -4.02 3.86 -10.06
N PHE A 90 -4.68 3.33 -11.09
CA PHE A 90 -5.43 2.09 -11.03
C PHE A 90 -4.56 0.89 -10.69
N THR A 91 -3.43 0.72 -11.40
CA THR A 91 -2.49 -0.38 -11.12
C THR A 91 -1.92 -0.30 -9.70
N THR A 92 -1.59 0.90 -9.23
CA THR A 92 -1.11 1.12 -7.86
C THR A 92 -2.17 0.77 -6.82
N PHE A 93 -3.41 1.23 -7.01
CA PHE A 93 -4.51 0.95 -6.09
C PHE A 93 -4.79 -0.55 -5.99
N VAL A 94 -4.98 -1.21 -7.13
CA VAL A 94 -5.24 -2.65 -7.21
C VAL A 94 -4.07 -3.43 -6.60
N PHE A 95 -2.83 -3.11 -6.97
CA PHE A 95 -1.65 -3.77 -6.42
C PHE A 95 -1.61 -3.69 -4.88
N LEU A 96 -1.80 -2.49 -4.32
CA LEU A 96 -1.79 -2.29 -2.87
C LEU A 96 -2.96 -2.99 -2.17
N LEU A 97 -4.16 -2.88 -2.72
CA LEU A 97 -5.36 -3.49 -2.16
C LEU A 97 -5.21 -5.01 -2.06
N PHE A 98 -4.82 -5.68 -3.15
CA PHE A 98 -4.67 -7.14 -3.17
C PHE A 98 -3.47 -7.60 -2.34
N THR A 99 -2.34 -6.88 -2.38
CA THR A 99 -1.17 -7.26 -1.58
C THR A 99 -1.46 -7.14 -0.07
N ASN A 100 -2.14 -6.08 0.35
CA ASN A 100 -2.52 -5.91 1.75
C ASN A 100 -3.54 -6.96 2.19
N LEU A 101 -4.56 -7.24 1.36
CA LEU A 101 -5.62 -8.19 1.70
C LEU A 101 -5.12 -9.64 1.73
N ILE A 102 -4.27 -10.04 0.78
CA ILE A 102 -3.60 -11.35 0.81
C ILE A 102 -2.68 -11.42 2.03
N GLY A 103 -2.10 -10.30 2.43
CA GLY A 103 -1.30 -10.21 3.63
C GLY A 103 -2.07 -10.56 4.90
N MET A 104 -3.34 -10.17 4.99
CA MET A 104 -4.21 -10.46 6.14
C MET A 104 -4.61 -11.93 6.28
N ILE A 105 -4.40 -12.77 5.26
CA ILE A 105 -4.77 -14.19 5.32
C ILE A 105 -3.86 -14.88 6.36
N PRO A 106 -4.42 -15.63 7.33
CA PRO A 106 -3.61 -16.34 8.31
C PRO A 106 -2.66 -17.32 7.61
N TYR A 107 -1.41 -17.38 8.08
CA TYR A 107 -0.29 -18.12 7.47
C TYR A 107 0.25 -17.56 6.13
N SER A 108 -0.26 -16.42 5.67
CA SER A 108 0.30 -15.71 4.52
C SER A 108 1.55 -14.90 4.91
N PHE A 109 2.47 -14.72 3.96
CA PHE A 109 3.60 -13.83 4.12
C PHE A 109 3.27 -12.47 3.51
N THR A 110 3.41 -11.41 4.30
CA THR A 110 3.05 -10.05 3.88
C THR A 110 4.24 -9.36 3.21
N ALA A 111 4.25 -9.30 1.89
CA ALA A 111 5.34 -8.61 1.17
C ALA A 111 5.42 -7.10 1.53
N THR A 112 4.30 -6.49 1.95
CA THR A 112 4.20 -5.09 2.38
C THR A 112 4.70 -4.83 3.80
N SER A 113 5.03 -5.86 4.58
CA SER A 113 5.70 -5.67 5.88
C SER A 113 7.21 -5.43 5.73
N HIS A 114 7.76 -5.45 4.51
CA HIS A 114 9.14 -5.05 4.28
C HIS A 114 9.18 -3.58 3.85
N LEU A 115 9.85 -2.78 4.68
CA LEU A 115 10.06 -1.35 4.42
C LEU A 115 10.67 -1.14 3.03
N ALA A 116 11.59 -2.00 2.58
CA ALA A 116 12.19 -1.91 1.25
C ALA A 116 11.17 -1.92 0.10
N VAL A 117 10.10 -2.72 0.20
CA VAL A 117 9.07 -2.83 -0.85
C VAL A 117 8.16 -1.60 -0.83
N THR A 118 7.64 -1.23 0.33
CA THR A 118 6.70 -0.11 0.46
C THR A 118 7.38 1.24 0.22
N PHE A 119 8.60 1.41 0.71
CA PHE A 119 9.40 2.60 0.48
C PHE A 119 9.87 2.69 -0.97
N GLY A 120 10.30 1.57 -1.57
CA GLY A 120 10.65 1.51 -2.99
C GLY A 120 9.50 1.94 -3.89
N LEU A 121 8.28 1.44 -3.63
CA LEU A 121 7.07 1.86 -4.34
C LEU A 121 6.81 3.36 -4.16
N SER A 122 6.83 3.85 -2.91
CA SER A 122 6.55 5.25 -2.59
C SER A 122 7.53 6.21 -3.27
N VAL A 123 8.83 5.92 -3.18
CA VAL A 123 9.88 6.72 -3.83
C VAL A 123 9.77 6.65 -5.35
N SER A 124 9.45 5.49 -5.93
CA SER A 124 9.29 5.37 -7.39
C SER A 124 8.13 6.22 -7.92
N LEU A 125 6.99 6.24 -7.23
CA LEU A 125 5.83 7.05 -7.60
C LEU A 125 6.11 8.53 -7.39
N PHE A 126 6.80 8.89 -6.31
CA PHE A 126 7.24 10.25 -6.08
C PHE A 126 8.14 10.76 -7.20
N ILE A 127 9.18 10.01 -7.57
CA ILE A 127 10.06 10.34 -8.70
C ILE A 127 9.23 10.46 -9.99
N GLY A 128 8.28 9.55 -10.22
CA GLY A 128 7.38 9.61 -11.37
C GLY A 128 6.57 10.90 -11.44
N VAL A 129 5.95 11.31 -10.32
CA VAL A 129 5.20 12.58 -10.21
C VAL A 129 6.11 13.78 -10.41
N THR A 130 7.32 13.77 -9.83
CA THR A 130 8.29 14.85 -10.01
C THR A 130 8.73 14.98 -11.47
N ILE A 131 9.00 13.87 -12.17
CA ILE A 131 9.35 13.87 -13.60
C ILE A 131 8.20 14.46 -14.42
N VAL A 132 6.95 14.04 -14.14
CA VAL A 132 5.76 14.59 -14.82
C VAL A 132 5.64 16.10 -14.58
N GLY A 133 5.84 16.58 -13.34
CA GLY A 133 5.82 18.01 -13.02
C GLY A 133 6.87 18.80 -13.79
N PHE A 134 8.10 18.30 -13.87
CA PHE A 134 9.17 18.92 -14.67
C PHE A 134 8.87 18.92 -16.17
N GLN A 135 8.24 17.88 -16.71
CA GLN A 135 7.89 17.81 -18.13
C GLN A 135 6.81 18.82 -18.51
N ILE A 136 5.83 19.08 -17.64
CA ILE A 136 4.71 19.99 -17.94
C ILE A 136 5.12 21.46 -17.74
N HIS A 137 5.96 21.76 -16.74
CA HIS A 137 6.23 23.14 -16.32
C HIS A 137 7.70 23.59 -16.43
N GLY A 138 8.64 22.67 -16.68
CA GLY A 138 10.06 22.99 -16.86
C GLY A 138 10.64 23.77 -15.67
N LEU A 139 11.30 24.90 -15.96
CA LEU A 139 11.91 25.77 -14.94
C LEU A 139 10.87 26.53 -14.09
N HIS A 140 9.61 26.61 -14.53
CA HIS A 140 8.52 27.20 -13.74
C HIS A 140 8.06 26.27 -12.60
N PHE A 141 8.51 25.01 -12.57
CA PHE A 141 8.32 24.12 -11.42
C PHE A 141 8.92 24.68 -10.13
N PHE A 142 10.00 25.48 -10.22
CA PHE A 142 10.55 26.16 -9.03
C PHE A 142 9.62 27.23 -8.44
N SER A 143 8.63 27.72 -9.21
CA SER A 143 7.59 28.61 -8.68
C SER A 143 6.64 27.88 -7.71
N PHE A 144 6.56 26.54 -7.75
CA PHE A 144 5.84 25.74 -6.76
C PHE A 144 6.45 25.88 -5.36
N LEU A 145 7.77 26.09 -5.27
CA LEU A 145 8.46 26.27 -4.00
C LEU A 145 8.29 27.68 -3.40
N LEU A 146 7.65 28.60 -4.13
CA LEU A 146 7.45 30.00 -3.74
C LEU A 146 5.94 30.30 -3.62
N PRO A 147 5.38 30.37 -2.40
CA PRO A 147 4.02 30.83 -2.19
C PRO A 147 3.88 32.27 -2.67
N LYS A 148 2.82 32.51 -3.45
CA LYS A 148 2.48 33.84 -3.95
C LYS A 148 2.22 34.78 -2.77
N GLY A 149 3.05 35.81 -2.62
CA GLY A 149 2.89 36.86 -1.60
C GLY A 149 3.88 36.80 -0.42
N ALA A 150 4.83 35.85 -0.40
CA ALA A 150 5.85 35.83 0.65
C ALA A 150 6.85 37.00 0.50
N PRO A 151 7.22 37.70 1.60
CA PRO A 151 8.22 38.76 1.56
C PRO A 151 9.58 38.21 1.12
N LEU A 152 10.24 38.94 0.22
CA LEU A 152 11.47 38.49 -0.47
C LEU A 152 12.61 38.07 0.47
N ALA A 153 12.62 38.59 1.70
CA ALA A 153 13.60 38.24 2.73
C ALA A 153 13.39 36.84 3.34
N LEU A 154 12.15 36.35 3.40
CA LEU A 154 11.79 35.02 3.95
C LEU A 154 11.68 33.93 2.87
N ALA A 155 11.68 34.33 1.60
CA ALA A 155 11.59 33.43 0.46
C ALA A 155 12.62 32.28 0.47
N PRO A 156 13.93 32.49 0.75
CA PRO A 156 14.91 31.40 0.73
C PRO A 156 14.65 30.33 1.80
N LEU A 157 14.23 30.74 2.99
CA LEU A 157 13.94 29.82 4.09
C LEU A 157 12.69 28.99 3.79
N LEU A 158 11.66 29.61 3.22
CA LEU A 158 10.42 28.94 2.90
C LEU A 158 10.60 27.91 1.78
N VAL A 159 11.37 28.24 0.73
CA VAL A 159 11.73 27.30 -0.35
C VAL A 159 12.40 26.04 0.21
N VAL A 160 13.33 26.19 1.16
CA VAL A 160 13.99 25.05 1.80
C VAL A 160 13.01 24.21 2.60
N LEU A 161 12.11 24.83 3.37
CA LEU A 161 11.09 24.12 4.14
C LEU A 161 10.10 23.37 3.23
N GLU A 162 9.66 23.96 2.12
CA GLU A 162 8.75 23.30 1.18
C GLU A 162 9.42 22.12 0.48
N LEU A 163 10.70 22.25 0.09
CA LEU A 163 11.47 21.15 -0.49
C LEU A 163 11.59 19.98 0.50
N ILE A 164 11.87 20.29 1.76
CA ILE A 164 11.94 19.30 2.84
C ILE A 164 10.58 18.62 3.03
N SER A 165 9.49 19.41 3.15
CA SER A 165 8.12 18.92 3.28
C SER A 165 7.72 18.00 2.12
N TYR A 166 8.05 18.38 0.89
CA TYR A 166 7.80 17.61 -0.33
C TYR A 166 8.53 16.25 -0.30
N CYS A 167 9.80 16.22 0.12
CA CYS A 167 10.54 14.96 0.27
C CYS A 167 9.97 14.06 1.38
N PHE A 168 9.67 14.64 2.55
CA PHE A 168 9.05 13.91 3.66
C PHE A 168 7.69 13.31 3.29
N ARG A 169 6.97 13.94 2.35
CA ARG A 169 5.72 13.43 1.81
C ARG A 169 5.87 12.02 1.24
N ALA A 170 6.88 11.79 0.39
CA ALA A 170 7.20 10.49 -0.18
C ALA A 170 7.57 9.45 0.88
N VAL A 171 8.41 9.85 1.84
CA VAL A 171 8.85 8.96 2.93
C VAL A 171 7.66 8.54 3.80
N SER A 172 6.84 9.52 4.21
CA SER A 172 5.71 9.30 5.11
C SER A 172 4.66 8.35 4.54
N LEU A 173 4.42 8.39 3.23
CA LEU A 173 3.44 7.53 2.56
C LEU A 173 3.85 6.05 2.62
N GLY A 174 5.10 5.73 2.29
CA GLY A 174 5.64 4.37 2.35
C GLY A 174 5.78 3.84 3.78
N VAL A 175 6.26 4.68 4.71
CA VAL A 175 6.37 4.34 6.13
C VAL A 175 5.01 4.06 6.75
N ARG A 176 3.96 4.81 6.38
CA ARG A 176 2.59 4.58 6.87
C ARG A 176 2.08 3.19 6.49
N LEU A 177 2.27 2.78 5.24
CA LEU A 177 1.84 1.48 4.75
C LEU A 177 2.59 0.36 5.50
N PHE A 178 3.90 0.50 5.64
CA PHE A 178 4.74 -0.44 6.38
C PHE A 178 4.33 -0.53 7.86
N ALA A 179 4.21 0.60 8.56
CA ALA A 179 3.92 0.63 9.98
C ALA A 179 2.56 0.00 10.30
N ASN A 180 1.52 0.30 9.51
CA ASN A 180 0.19 -0.26 9.72
C ASN A 180 0.18 -1.78 9.52
N MET A 181 0.79 -2.27 8.42
CA MET A 181 0.86 -3.71 8.17
C MET A 181 1.76 -4.43 9.19
N MET A 182 2.89 -3.84 9.57
CA MET A 182 3.82 -4.44 10.54
C MET A 182 3.22 -4.49 11.95
N ALA A 183 2.64 -3.38 12.41
CA ALA A 183 2.13 -3.26 13.77
C ALA A 183 0.87 -4.11 13.99
N GLY A 184 -0.06 -4.12 13.04
CA GLY A 184 -1.29 -4.92 13.14
C GLY A 184 -0.98 -6.41 13.29
N HIS A 185 -0.21 -6.96 12.36
CA HIS A 185 0.22 -8.36 12.39
C HIS A 185 1.00 -8.74 13.64
N THR A 186 1.86 -7.84 14.13
CA THR A 186 2.63 -8.09 15.36
C THR A 186 1.71 -8.09 16.58
N LEU A 187 0.74 -7.17 16.64
CA LEU A 187 -0.22 -7.04 17.72
C LEU A 187 -1.17 -8.25 17.78
N VAL A 188 -1.71 -8.68 16.64
CA VAL A 188 -2.56 -9.88 16.55
C VAL A 188 -1.79 -11.12 17.03
N LYS A 189 -0.51 -11.26 16.67
CA LYS A 189 0.32 -12.39 17.13
C LYS A 189 0.61 -12.38 18.62
N ILE A 190 0.96 -11.23 19.19
CA ILE A 190 1.25 -11.11 20.62
C ILE A 190 0.00 -11.47 21.44
N LEU A 191 -1.17 -10.94 21.06
CA LEU A 191 -2.42 -11.23 21.74
C LEU A 191 -2.89 -12.67 21.54
N SER A 192 -2.70 -13.25 20.36
CA SER A 192 -3.00 -14.66 20.10
C SER A 192 -2.09 -15.58 20.90
N GLY A 193 -0.80 -15.25 21.03
CA GLY A 193 0.15 -15.98 21.87
C GLY A 193 -0.25 -15.91 23.35
N PHE A 194 -0.64 -14.73 23.82
CA PHE A 194 -1.15 -14.56 25.18
C PHE A 194 -2.42 -15.38 25.43
N ALA A 195 -3.38 -15.33 24.51
CA ALA A 195 -4.62 -16.12 24.56
C ALA A 195 -4.32 -17.63 24.61
N TRP A 196 -3.36 -18.10 23.80
CA TRP A 196 -2.92 -19.49 23.80
C TRP A 196 -2.26 -19.90 25.12
N THR A 197 -1.37 -19.07 25.67
CA THR A 197 -0.73 -19.37 26.96
C THR A 197 -1.76 -19.47 28.09
N MET A 198 -2.72 -18.54 28.16
CA MET A 198 -3.82 -18.56 29.12
C MET A 198 -4.69 -19.82 29.00
N LEU A 199 -4.94 -20.29 27.77
CA LEU A 199 -5.66 -21.53 27.52
C LEU A 199 -4.85 -22.76 27.99
N SER A 200 -3.54 -22.78 27.71
CA SER A 200 -2.67 -23.92 28.02
C SER A 200 -2.40 -24.15 29.52
N VAL A 201 -2.49 -23.10 30.33
CA VAL A 201 -2.31 -23.16 31.80
C VAL A 201 -3.51 -23.84 32.49
N GLY A 202 -4.68 -23.88 31.85
CA GLY A 202 -5.88 -24.56 32.36
C GLY A 202 -6.56 -23.85 33.55
N GLY A 203 -7.70 -24.38 34.01
CA GLY A 203 -8.45 -23.88 35.17
C GLY A 203 -9.34 -22.65 34.90
N ILE A 204 -9.55 -21.79 35.91
CA ILE A 204 -10.33 -20.54 35.79
C ILE A 204 -9.75 -19.61 34.69
N LEU A 205 -8.43 -19.66 34.47
CA LEU A 205 -7.76 -18.91 33.40
C LEU A 205 -8.20 -19.34 31.99
N ALA A 206 -8.60 -20.60 31.79
CA ALA A 206 -9.10 -21.07 30.50
C ALA A 206 -10.44 -20.41 30.14
N VAL A 207 -11.32 -20.15 31.12
CA VAL A 207 -12.56 -19.40 30.88
C VAL A 207 -12.28 -17.93 30.62
N ALA A 208 -11.28 -17.35 31.31
CA ALA A 208 -10.83 -15.98 31.07
C ALA A 208 -10.21 -15.78 29.68
N SER A 209 -9.69 -16.83 29.03
CA SER A 209 -9.08 -16.77 27.69
C SER A 209 -10.05 -16.36 26.58
N VAL A 210 -11.37 -16.50 26.80
CA VAL A 210 -12.42 -16.06 25.86
C VAL A 210 -12.33 -14.56 25.58
N VAL A 211 -11.92 -13.74 26.57
CA VAL A 211 -11.80 -12.29 26.42
C VAL A 211 -10.67 -11.93 25.44
N PRO A 212 -9.40 -12.39 25.63
CA PRO A 212 -8.35 -12.23 24.63
C PRO A 212 -8.71 -12.72 23.23
N PHE A 213 -9.39 -13.87 23.10
CA PHE A 213 -9.83 -14.37 21.79
C PHE A 213 -10.85 -13.45 21.13
N GLY A 214 -11.83 -12.92 21.89
CA GLY A 214 -12.78 -11.94 21.39
C GLY A 214 -12.11 -10.65 20.91
N VAL A 215 -11.10 -10.16 21.65
CA VAL A 215 -10.31 -8.99 21.26
C VAL A 215 -9.51 -9.26 19.99
N VAL A 216 -8.86 -10.42 19.87
CA VAL A 216 -8.14 -10.81 18.64
C VAL A 216 -9.08 -10.86 17.44
N PHE A 217 -10.27 -11.45 17.59
CA PHE A 217 -11.26 -11.50 16.52
C PHE A 217 -11.70 -10.11 16.07
N ALA A 218 -11.98 -9.21 17.02
CA ALA A 218 -12.32 -7.82 16.72
C ALA A 218 -11.18 -7.08 16.02
N LEU A 219 -9.93 -7.30 16.44
CA LEU A 219 -8.74 -6.67 15.84
C LEU A 219 -8.47 -7.15 14.42
N ILE A 220 -8.69 -8.43 14.11
CA ILE A 220 -8.57 -8.93 12.73
C ILE A 220 -9.57 -8.19 11.82
N GLY A 221 -10.81 -8.00 12.28
CA GLY A 221 -11.82 -7.22 11.55
C GLY A 221 -11.38 -5.77 11.33
N LEU A 222 -10.82 -5.12 12.36
CA LEU A 222 -10.27 -3.77 12.26
C LEU A 222 -9.10 -3.71 11.27
N GLU A 223 -8.18 -4.68 11.32
CA GLU A 223 -6.98 -4.71 10.49
C GLU A 223 -7.31 -4.88 9.01
N ILE A 224 -8.32 -5.69 8.67
CA ILE A 224 -8.85 -5.78 7.30
C ILE A 224 -9.37 -4.41 6.83
N GLY A 225 -10.10 -3.69 7.69
CA GLY A 225 -10.56 -2.33 7.38
C GLY A 225 -9.40 -1.36 7.14
N VAL A 226 -8.39 -1.38 8.01
CA VAL A 226 -7.18 -0.55 7.89
C VAL A 226 -6.39 -0.88 6.62
N ALA A 227 -6.29 -2.16 6.25
CA ALA A 227 -5.61 -2.62 5.04
C ALA A 227 -6.24 -2.03 3.76
N CYS A 228 -7.57 -2.03 3.67
CA CYS A 228 -8.32 -1.40 2.57
C CYS A 228 -8.17 0.13 2.57
N LEU A 229 -8.33 0.77 3.73
CA LEU A 229 -8.18 2.22 3.87
C LEU A 229 -6.77 2.68 3.51
N GLN A 230 -5.74 1.89 3.81
CA GLN A 230 -4.37 2.26 3.51
C GLN A 230 -4.08 2.27 2.01
N ALA A 231 -4.65 1.35 1.22
CA ALA A 231 -4.56 1.37 -0.24
C ALA A 231 -5.28 2.61 -0.81
N TYR A 232 -6.45 2.96 -0.26
CA TYR A 232 -7.19 4.16 -0.62
C TYR A 232 -6.41 5.45 -0.30
N VAL A 233 -5.94 5.61 0.94
CA VAL A 233 -5.18 6.79 1.40
C VAL A 233 -3.90 6.95 0.57
N PHE A 234 -3.23 5.85 0.23
CA PHE A 234 -2.06 5.89 -0.63
C PHE A 234 -2.38 6.46 -2.02
N THR A 235 -3.49 6.01 -2.60
CA THR A 235 -3.92 6.38 -3.95
C THR A 235 -4.41 7.82 -4.01
N ILE A 236 -5.25 8.25 -3.07
CA ILE A 236 -5.74 9.65 -3.03
C ILE A 236 -4.60 10.65 -2.81
N LEU A 237 -3.63 10.36 -1.93
CA LEU A 237 -2.45 11.21 -1.76
C LEU A 237 -1.64 11.30 -3.06
N THR A 238 -1.47 10.17 -3.76
CA THR A 238 -0.81 10.16 -5.07
C THR A 238 -1.55 11.04 -6.09
N CYS A 239 -2.88 11.00 -6.09
CA CYS A 239 -3.70 11.86 -6.95
C CYS A 239 -3.57 13.34 -6.61
N ILE A 240 -3.57 13.70 -5.32
CA ILE A 240 -3.35 15.08 -4.86
C ILE A 240 -1.98 15.56 -5.34
N TYR A 241 -0.92 14.75 -5.21
CA TYR A 241 0.43 15.14 -5.60
C TYR A 241 0.57 15.29 -7.11
N LEU A 242 -0.15 14.46 -7.85
CA LEU A 242 -0.20 14.56 -9.29
C LEU A 242 -1.01 15.80 -9.72
N ASN A 243 -2.09 16.17 -9.02
CA ASN A 243 -2.80 17.43 -9.25
C ASN A 243 -1.88 18.63 -8.99
N ASP A 244 -1.22 18.68 -7.83
CA ASP A 244 -0.26 19.73 -7.45
C ASP A 244 0.82 19.91 -8.54
N ALA A 245 1.28 18.81 -9.14
CA ALA A 245 2.30 18.82 -10.19
C ALA A 245 1.78 19.25 -11.58
N ILE A 246 0.49 19.04 -11.87
CA ILE A 246 -0.14 19.34 -13.18
C ILE A 246 -0.77 20.75 -13.21
N ASN A 247 -1.36 21.16 -12.10
CA ASN A 247 -2.01 22.45 -11.94
C ASN A 247 -1.19 23.25 -10.92
N LEU A 248 -0.14 23.94 -11.40
CA LEU A 248 0.56 24.91 -10.58
C LEU A 248 -0.41 25.97 -10.05
N HIS A 249 -0.56 26.03 -8.73
CA HIS A 249 -1.30 27.08 -8.03
C HIS A 249 -0.53 28.40 -7.95
#